data_AF-A0A818CVU5-F1
#
_entry.id   AF-A0A818CVU5-F1
#
_cell.length_a   1.000
_cell.length_b   1.000
_cell.length_c   1.000
_cell.angle_alpha   90.00
_cell.angle_beta   90.00
_cell.angle_gamma   90.00
#
_symmetry.space_group_name_H-M   'P 1'
#
loop_
_entity.id
_entity.type
_entity.pdbx_description
1 polymer ?
#
loop_
_entity_poly.entity_id
_entity_poly.type
_entity_poly.pdbx_seq_one_letter_code
_entity_poly.pdbx_strand_id
1 'polypeptide(L)'
;MKKNTLSRATSMNARSSDLIADGLSNTNVAEKQIDGIIELREFDIPYHSRVCIDLKINIGLCYNSDIFDIPFIEQCAQFYGLNMFNEIGFRKDSQDYYLSRSCIHMDCIKWVKRDSYLPVGSHSLKAVKKLNYVITQLKLI
;
A
#
# COMPACT_ATOMS: atom_id res chain seq x y z
N MET A 1 -49.46 -66.62 34.74
CA MET A 1 -48.00 -66.85 34.94
C MET A 1 -47.31 -66.53 33.61
N LYS A 2 -46.32 -65.65 33.43
CA LYS A 2 -45.37 -64.89 34.28
C LYS A 2 -45.15 -63.49 33.67
N LYS A 3 -44.69 -62.57 34.52
CA LYS A 3 -44.41 -61.15 34.31
C LYS A 3 -43.02 -60.90 33.68
N ASN A 4 -42.76 -59.62 33.41
CA ASN A 4 -41.49 -58.89 33.54
C ASN A 4 -40.60 -58.74 32.28
N THR A 5 -40.58 -57.55 31.67
CA THR A 5 -39.80 -56.32 31.97
C THR A 5 -38.47 -56.31 31.23
N LEU A 6 -38.25 -55.26 30.43
CA LEU A 6 -36.97 -54.53 30.33
C LEU A 6 -37.25 -53.14 29.73
N SER A 7 -37.31 -52.14 30.61
CA SER A 7 -37.02 -50.75 30.28
C SER A 7 -35.52 -50.64 30.01
N ARG A 8 -35.09 -49.99 28.92
CA ARG A 8 -33.78 -49.31 28.91
C ARG A 8 -33.64 -48.24 27.81
N ALA A 9 -33.49 -47.01 28.31
CA ALA A 9 -32.59 -45.95 27.86
C ALA A 9 -32.70 -45.36 26.44
N THR A 10 -33.22 -44.13 26.39
CA THR A 10 -32.50 -42.90 25.98
C THR A 10 -31.32 -43.07 25.01
N SER A 11 -31.37 -42.43 23.84
CA SER A 11 -30.85 -41.07 23.66
C SER A 11 -30.56 -40.75 22.19
N MET A 12 -30.93 -39.54 21.78
CA MET A 12 -30.18 -38.70 20.87
C MET A 12 -29.86 -39.28 19.48
N ASN A 13 -30.80 -39.15 18.54
CA ASN A 13 -30.46 -39.09 17.11
C ASN A 13 -30.68 -37.67 16.56
N ALA A 14 -30.12 -36.67 17.25
CA ALA A 14 -30.22 -35.25 16.90
C ALA A 14 -28.87 -34.54 17.08
N ARG A 15 -27.74 -35.16 16.68
CA ARG A 15 -26.41 -34.54 16.86
C ARG A 15 -25.41 -34.71 15.72
N SER A 16 -25.80 -35.25 14.56
CA SER A 16 -24.87 -35.35 13.42
C SER A 16 -24.91 -34.14 12.49
N SER A 17 -26.04 -33.43 12.41
CA SER A 17 -26.19 -32.18 11.65
C SER A 17 -25.61 -30.97 12.38
N ASP A 18 -25.66 -30.97 13.71
CA ASP A 18 -25.37 -29.78 14.51
C ASP A 18 -23.86 -29.56 14.71
N LEU A 19 -23.06 -30.63 14.58
CA LEU A 19 -21.59 -30.55 14.64
C LEU A 19 -20.96 -30.00 13.36
N ILE A 20 -21.66 -30.06 12.21
CA ILE A 20 -21.19 -29.47 10.94
C ILE A 20 -21.56 -27.97 10.87
N ALA A 21 -22.64 -27.56 11.55
CA ALA A 21 -23.10 -26.16 11.58
C ALA A 21 -22.15 -25.23 12.35
N ASP A 22 -21.50 -25.73 13.42
CA ASP A 22 -20.56 -24.94 14.25
C ASP A 22 -19.22 -24.64 13.56
N GLY A 23 -18.83 -25.45 12.57
CA GLY A 23 -17.62 -25.19 11.77
C GLY A 23 -17.83 -24.10 10.70
N LEU A 24 -19.03 -24.06 10.11
CA LEU A 24 -19.40 -23.11 9.06
C LEU A 24 -19.83 -21.75 9.63
N SER A 25 -20.38 -21.72 10.84
CA SER A 25 -20.70 -20.46 11.54
C SER A 25 -19.43 -19.72 11.96
N ASN A 26 -18.38 -20.43 12.37
CA ASN A 26 -17.10 -19.85 12.79
C ASN A 26 -16.32 -19.23 11.63
N THR A 27 -16.38 -19.78 10.42
CA THR A 27 -15.76 -19.14 9.24
C THR A 27 -16.47 -17.85 8.87
N ASN A 28 -17.81 -17.81 8.94
CA ASN A 28 -18.60 -16.59 8.72
C ASN A 28 -18.35 -15.51 9.78
N VAL A 29 -18.07 -15.91 11.03
CA VAL A 29 -17.71 -14.98 12.11
C VAL A 29 -16.29 -14.46 11.93
N ALA A 30 -15.34 -15.34 11.59
CA ALA A 30 -13.95 -14.94 11.31
C ALA A 30 -13.84 -14.05 10.08
N GLU A 31 -14.56 -14.34 8.99
CA GLU A 31 -14.64 -13.49 7.80
C GLU A 31 -15.24 -12.12 8.13
N LYS A 32 -16.36 -12.07 8.86
CA LYS A 32 -16.93 -10.80 9.34
C LYS A 32 -15.99 -10.01 10.26
N GLN A 33 -15.20 -10.70 11.08
CA GLN A 33 -14.20 -10.07 11.93
C GLN A 33 -13.03 -9.52 11.11
N ILE A 34 -12.59 -10.24 10.07
CA ILE A 34 -11.57 -9.78 9.13
C ILE A 34 -12.09 -8.59 8.32
N ASP A 35 -13.33 -8.63 7.83
CA ASP A 35 -13.99 -7.51 7.16
C ASP A 35 -14.08 -6.29 8.07
N GLY A 36 -14.45 -6.47 9.34
CA GLY A 36 -14.44 -5.38 10.32
C GLY A 36 -13.04 -4.79 10.59
N ILE A 37 -11.99 -5.61 10.53
CA ILE A 37 -10.58 -5.14 10.65
C ILE A 37 -10.15 -4.37 9.39
N ILE A 38 -10.62 -4.78 8.20
CA ILE A 38 -10.38 -4.09 6.94
C ILE A 38 -11.10 -2.73 6.94
N GLU A 39 -12.39 -2.71 7.27
CA GLU A 39 -13.19 -1.48 7.37
C GLU A 39 -12.60 -0.48 8.39
N LEU A 40 -12.15 -0.94 9.56
CA LEU A 40 -11.50 -0.08 10.56
C LEU A 40 -10.16 0.49 10.09
N ARG A 41 -9.33 -0.29 9.38
CA ARG A 41 -8.07 0.21 8.81
C ARG A 41 -8.29 1.17 7.65
N GLU A 42 -9.36 0.97 6.89
CA GLU A 42 -9.67 1.76 5.72
C GLU A 42 -10.49 3.02 6.01
N PHE A 43 -11.05 3.15 7.22
CA PHE A 43 -11.83 4.32 7.64
C PHE A 43 -11.00 5.61 7.62
N ASP A 44 -9.73 5.54 8.03
CA ASP A 44 -8.81 6.68 8.08
C ASP A 44 -8.04 6.91 6.75
N ILE A 45 -8.20 6.03 5.77
CA ILE A 45 -7.51 6.12 4.49
C ILE A 45 -8.40 6.86 3.50
N PRO A 46 -7.98 8.03 2.99
CA PRO A 46 -8.73 8.76 1.97
C PRO A 46 -9.06 7.89 0.76
N TYR A 47 -10.24 8.09 0.16
CA TYR A 47 -10.73 7.28 -0.98
C TYR A 47 -9.69 7.12 -2.11
N HIS A 48 -9.00 8.20 -2.49
CA HIS A 48 -7.99 8.17 -3.54
C HIS A 48 -6.80 7.25 -3.19
N SER A 49 -6.36 7.23 -1.93
CA SER A 49 -5.30 6.32 -1.48
C SER A 49 -5.73 4.87 -1.54
N ARG A 50 -7.00 4.57 -1.21
CA ARG A 50 -7.57 3.22 -1.34
C ARG A 50 -7.56 2.74 -2.78
N VAL A 51 -8.10 3.56 -3.69
CA VAL A 51 -8.09 3.28 -5.14
C VAL A 51 -6.67 3.06 -5.65
N CYS A 52 -5.70 3.88 -5.22
CA CYS A 52 -4.30 3.69 -5.59
C CYS A 52 -3.74 2.35 -5.10
N ILE A 53 -4.07 1.93 -3.88
CA ILE A 53 -3.63 0.63 -3.32
C ILE A 53 -4.24 -0.53 -4.12
N ASP A 54 -5.55 -0.49 -4.34
CA ASP A 54 -6.29 -1.56 -5.05
C ASP A 54 -5.80 -1.72 -6.49
N LEU A 55 -5.51 -0.60 -7.16
CA LEU A 55 -5.00 -0.58 -8.53
C LEU A 55 -3.47 -0.68 -8.61
N LYS A 56 -2.77 -0.82 -7.48
CA LYS A 56 -1.30 -0.88 -7.38
C LYS A 56 -0.60 0.32 -8.05
N ILE A 57 -1.22 1.50 -7.94
CA ILE A 57 -0.67 2.78 -8.42
C ILE A 57 0.20 3.35 -7.30
N ASN A 58 1.52 3.26 -7.46
CA ASN A 58 2.48 3.84 -6.53
C ASN A 58 3.16 5.04 -7.19
N ILE A 59 3.22 6.17 -6.48
CA ILE A 59 3.90 7.38 -6.94
C ILE A 59 4.90 7.82 -5.86
N GLY A 60 6.17 7.94 -6.23
CA GLY A 60 7.22 8.48 -5.37
C GLY A 60 7.47 9.94 -5.71
N LEU A 61 7.15 10.86 -4.80
CA LEU A 61 7.53 12.26 -4.92
C LEU A 61 8.82 12.53 -4.16
N CYS A 62 9.83 13.05 -4.85
CA CYS A 62 11.09 13.46 -4.24
C CYS A 62 11.58 14.79 -4.82
N TYR A 63 12.58 15.41 -4.19
CA TYR A 63 13.15 16.68 -4.63
C TYR A 63 14.64 16.53 -4.93
N ASN A 64 15.02 16.68 -6.19
CA ASN A 64 16.40 16.50 -6.67
C ASN A 64 16.94 15.06 -6.51
N SER A 65 16.03 14.09 -6.50
CA SER A 65 16.35 12.70 -6.19
C SER A 65 17.02 11.96 -7.35
N ASP A 66 16.77 12.38 -8.60
CA ASP A 66 17.46 11.80 -9.75
C ASP A 66 18.95 12.12 -9.77
N ILE A 67 19.35 13.23 -9.16
CA ILE A 67 20.73 13.72 -9.16
C ILE A 67 21.49 13.25 -7.91
N PHE A 68 20.81 13.08 -6.78
CA PHE A 68 21.46 12.79 -5.50
C PHE A 68 20.99 11.47 -4.87
N ASP A 69 19.73 11.38 -4.44
CA ASP A 69 19.28 10.29 -3.57
C ASP A 69 19.37 8.91 -4.24
N ILE A 70 18.87 8.77 -5.47
CA ILE A 70 18.86 7.47 -6.17
C ILE A 70 20.26 7.04 -6.60
N PRO A 71 21.09 7.90 -7.23
CA PRO A 71 22.49 7.56 -7.51
C PRO A 71 23.28 7.15 -6.26
N PHE A 72 23.03 7.82 -5.12
CA PHE A 72 23.68 7.47 -3.86
C PHE A 72 23.28 6.06 -3.41
N ILE A 73 21.98 5.75 -3.43
CA ILE A 73 21.48 4.41 -3.11
C ILE A 73 22.03 3.36 -4.07
N GLU A 74 22.11 3.66 -5.36
CA GLU A 74 22.66 2.76 -6.38
C GLU A 74 24.12 2.41 -6.09
N GLN A 75 24.95 3.42 -5.78
CA GLN A 75 26.36 3.21 -5.43
C GLN A 75 26.51 2.40 -4.14
N CYS A 76 25.69 2.68 -3.13
CA CYS A 76 25.67 1.88 -1.90
C CYS A 76 25.26 0.43 -2.17
N ALA A 77 24.20 0.20 -2.96
CA ALA A 77 23.76 -1.13 -3.34
C ALA A 77 24.87 -1.88 -4.10
N GLN A 78 25.52 -1.20 -5.04
CA GLN A 78 26.64 -1.74 -5.81
C GLN A 78 27.84 -2.12 -4.93
N PHE A 79 28.14 -1.32 -3.89
CA PHE A 79 29.19 -1.65 -2.93
C PHE A 79 28.94 -2.98 -2.20
N TYR A 80 27.67 -3.30 -1.91
CA TYR A 80 27.27 -4.58 -1.33
C TYR A 80 27.01 -5.68 -2.36
N GLY A 81 27.30 -5.44 -3.64
CA GLY A 81 27.05 -6.41 -4.72
C GLY A 81 25.57 -6.60 -5.06
N LEU A 82 24.72 -5.66 -4.65
CA LEU A 82 23.28 -5.68 -4.94
C LEU A 82 22.99 -4.93 -6.23
N ASN A 83 22.09 -5.48 -7.05
CA ASN A 83 21.61 -4.82 -8.26
C ASN A 83 20.29 -4.10 -7.97
N MET A 84 20.30 -2.77 -8.02
CA MET A 84 19.14 -1.94 -7.67
C MET A 84 17.91 -2.22 -8.54
N PHE A 85 18.08 -2.58 -9.82
CA PHE A 85 16.97 -2.93 -10.70
C PHE A 85 16.33 -4.28 -10.31
N ASN A 86 17.12 -5.26 -9.91
CA ASN A 86 16.60 -6.56 -9.49
C ASN A 86 15.87 -6.47 -8.15
N GLU A 87 16.40 -5.71 -7.20
CA GLU A 87 15.84 -5.61 -5.84
C GLU A 87 14.59 -4.72 -5.79
N ILE A 88 14.70 -3.47 -6.25
CA ILE A 88 13.65 -2.45 -6.07
C ILE A 88 13.03 -1.98 -7.38
N GLY A 89 13.54 -2.44 -8.53
CA GLY A 89 12.99 -2.13 -9.84
C GLY A 89 13.45 -0.78 -10.41
N PHE A 90 14.40 -0.09 -9.78
CA PHE A 90 14.91 1.19 -10.27
C PHE A 90 16.06 1.00 -11.26
N ARG A 91 16.04 1.80 -12.32
CA ARG A 91 16.99 1.77 -13.44
C ARG A 91 17.17 3.18 -13.97
N LYS A 92 18.41 3.54 -14.32
CA LYS A 92 18.68 4.76 -15.07
C LYS A 92 18.38 4.55 -16.56
N ASP A 93 17.74 5.53 -17.19
CA ASP A 93 17.47 5.54 -18.64
C ASP A 93 18.55 6.30 -19.43
N SER A 94 18.50 6.25 -20.77
CA SER A 94 19.48 6.92 -21.64
C SER A 94 19.54 8.45 -21.47
N GLN A 95 18.49 9.06 -20.92
CA GLN A 95 18.40 10.49 -20.62
C GLN A 95 18.78 10.80 -19.16
N ASP A 96 19.49 9.89 -18.49
CA ASP A 96 19.93 10.04 -17.10
C ASP A 96 18.81 10.19 -16.05
N TYR A 97 17.59 9.77 -16.38
CA TYR A 97 16.46 9.74 -15.46
C TYR A 97 16.30 8.37 -14.81
N TYR A 98 15.95 8.32 -13.51
CA TYR A 98 15.61 7.06 -12.87
C TYR A 98 14.14 6.73 -13.11
N LEU A 99 13.92 5.52 -13.58
CA LEU A 99 12.61 4.92 -13.78
C LEU A 99 12.50 3.71 -12.87
N SER A 100 11.29 3.45 -12.38
CA SER A 100 11.00 2.26 -11.60
C SER A 100 9.89 1.44 -12.24
N ARG A 101 9.96 0.11 -12.10
CA ARG A 101 8.87 -0.81 -12.46
C ARG A 101 7.71 -0.76 -11.45
N SER A 102 8.01 -0.49 -10.18
CA SER A 102 7.06 -0.61 -9.07
C SER A 102 6.31 0.69 -8.79
N CYS A 103 6.88 1.84 -9.18
CA CYS A 103 6.29 3.15 -8.94
C CYS A 103 6.65 4.16 -10.03
N ILE A 104 5.79 5.16 -10.19
CA ILE A 104 6.09 6.36 -10.97
C ILE A 104 6.94 7.27 -10.10
N HIS A 105 8.20 7.46 -10.48
CA HIS A 105 9.11 8.37 -9.79
C HIS A 105 8.96 9.78 -10.36
N MET A 106 8.67 10.76 -9.48
CA MET A 106 8.42 12.15 -9.83
C MET A 106 9.41 13.06 -9.09
N ASP A 107 10.38 13.61 -9.81
CA ASP A 107 11.29 14.61 -9.29
C ASP A 107 10.69 16.03 -9.39
N CYS A 108 10.32 16.57 -8.23
CA CYS A 108 9.68 17.86 -8.08
C CYS A 108 10.56 19.02 -8.56
N ILE A 109 11.89 18.90 -8.51
CA ILE A 109 12.77 20.00 -8.94
C ILE A 109 12.65 20.25 -10.45
N LYS A 110 12.32 19.21 -11.23
CA LYS A 110 12.09 19.34 -12.68
C LYS A 110 10.84 20.16 -12.97
N TRP A 111 9.76 19.89 -12.22
CA TRP A 111 8.54 20.70 -12.31
C TRP A 111 8.82 22.14 -11.88
N VAL A 112 9.56 22.36 -10.79
CA VAL A 112 9.94 23.72 -10.36
C VAL A 112 10.68 24.46 -11.46
N LYS A 113 11.68 23.83 -12.08
CA LYS A 113 12.45 24.45 -13.17
C LYS A 113 11.62 24.76 -14.40
N ARG A 114 10.65 23.91 -14.73
CA ARG A 114 9.84 24.02 -15.96
C ARG A 114 8.64 24.95 -15.81
N ASP A 115 7.88 24.81 -14.72
CA ASP A 115 6.51 25.32 -14.62
C ASP A 115 6.30 26.33 -13.47
N SER A 116 7.26 26.48 -12.54
CA SER A 116 7.03 27.37 -11.37
C SER A 116 7.21 28.86 -11.67
N TYR A 117 7.84 29.21 -12.80
CA TYR A 117 8.23 30.58 -13.16
C TYR A 117 9.07 31.31 -12.10
N LEU A 118 9.65 30.58 -11.14
CA LEU A 118 10.51 31.14 -10.10
C LEU A 118 11.89 31.51 -10.66
N PRO A 119 12.51 32.59 -10.16
CA PRO A 119 13.90 32.89 -10.50
C PRO A 119 14.81 31.75 -10.02
N VAL A 120 15.90 31.49 -10.75
CA VAL A 120 16.80 30.33 -10.53
C VAL A 120 17.31 30.25 -9.08
N GLY A 121 17.57 31.39 -8.44
CA GLY A 121 18.00 31.45 -7.03
C GLY A 121 16.95 30.96 -6.01
N SER A 122 15.70 30.79 -6.44
CA SER A 122 14.58 30.34 -5.60
C SER A 122 14.19 28.88 -5.83
N HIS A 123 15.00 28.09 -6.55
CA HIS A 123 14.76 26.66 -6.81
C HIS A 123 15.37 25.74 -5.74
N SER A 124 15.68 26.26 -4.54
CA SER A 124 16.05 25.39 -3.42
C SER A 124 14.79 24.92 -2.70
N LEU A 125 14.82 23.72 -2.11
CA LEU A 125 13.68 23.19 -1.35
C LEU A 125 13.22 24.17 -0.25
N LYS A 126 14.18 24.87 0.39
CA LYS A 126 13.90 25.89 1.40
C LYS A 126 13.18 27.11 0.82
N ALA A 127 13.59 27.59 -0.35
CA ALA A 127 12.97 28.73 -1.01
C ALA A 127 11.57 28.38 -1.54
N VAL A 128 11.42 27.24 -2.22
CA VAL A 128 10.15 26.78 -2.78
C VAL A 128 9.09 26.58 -1.69
N LYS A 129 9.46 25.97 -0.56
CA LYS A 129 8.54 25.81 0.58
C LYS A 129 8.08 27.15 1.16
N LYS A 130 8.97 28.13 1.26
CA LYS A 130 8.65 29.46 1.79
C LYS A 130 7.64 30.22 0.93
N LEU A 131 7.60 29.94 -0.37
CA LEU A 131 6.77 30.65 -1.32
C LEU A 131 5.31 30.15 -1.36
N ASN A 132 4.96 29.07 -0.65
CA ASN A 132 3.60 28.48 -0.63
C ASN A 132 2.98 28.18 -2.01
N TYR A 133 3.76 28.22 -3.10
CA TYR A 133 3.27 28.10 -4.48
C TYR A 133 2.85 26.67 -4.86
N VAL A 134 3.40 25.66 -4.20
CA VAL A 134 3.16 24.25 -4.58
C VAL A 134 1.81 23.73 -4.07
N ILE A 135 1.28 24.28 -2.98
CA ILE A 135 0.02 23.79 -2.39
C ILE A 135 -1.22 24.44 -3.04
N THR A 136 -1.10 25.64 -3.63
CA THR A 136 -2.26 26.29 -4.28
C THR A 136 -2.50 25.82 -5.71
N GLN A 137 -1.48 25.43 -6.47
CA GLN A 137 -1.68 24.93 -7.84
C GLN A 137 -2.20 23.48 -7.89
N LEU A 138 -1.97 22.68 -6.85
CA LEU A 138 -2.55 21.34 -6.70
C LEU A 138 -3.99 21.33 -6.13
N LYS A 139 -4.53 22.50 -5.74
CA LYS A 139 -5.94 22.63 -5.36
C LYS A 139 -6.85 23.04 -6.54
N LEU A 140 -6.28 23.22 -7.74
CA LEU A 140 -7.01 23.63 -8.95
C LEU A 140 -7.17 22.51 -9.99
N ILE A 141 -6.84 21.27 -9.62
CA ILE A 141 -7.15 20.04 -10.37
C ILE A 141 -7.83 19.10 -9.37
#